data_AF-A0A1B7HLZ9-F1
#
_entry.id   AF-A0A1B7HLZ9-F1
#
_cell.length_a   1.000
_cell.length_b   1.000
_cell.length_c   1.000
_cell.angle_alpha   90.00
_cell.angle_beta   90.00
_cell.angle_gamma   90.00
#
_symmetry.space_group_name_H-M   'P 1'
#
loop_
_entity.id
_entity.type
_entity.pdbx_description
1 polymer ?
#
loop_
_entity_poly.entity_id
_entity_poly.type
_entity_poly.pdbx_seq_one_letter_code
_entity_poly.pdbx_strand_id
1 'polypeptide(L)'
;MGSYLSYSYGPTTCMSDEKEVNAWAMKCQIASGKKDLNYTVYPAEKAPEGSSRTFYIVAEDAAAKQSAKAELMVYLNINTHTS
;
A
#
# COMPACT_ATOMS: atom_id res chain seq x y z
N MET A 1 15.79 14.84 0.14
CA MET A 1 15.41 13.75 1.06
C MET A 1 14.55 12.78 0.28
N GLY A 2 15.14 11.66 -0.18
CA GLY A 2 14.39 10.62 -0.88
C GLY A 2 13.80 9.66 0.15
N SER A 3 12.47 9.52 0.18
CA SER A 3 11.79 8.53 1.00
C SER A 3 12.31 7.14 0.63
N TYR A 4 12.83 6.38 1.59
CA TYR A 4 13.53 5.09 1.41
C TYR A 4 12.76 4.03 0.58
N LEU A 5 11.45 4.21 0.36
CA LEU A 5 10.66 3.47 -0.64
C LEU A 5 11.25 3.56 -2.06
N SER A 6 12.01 4.61 -2.36
CA SER A 6 12.62 4.84 -3.66
C SER A 6 13.83 3.96 -3.95
N TYR A 7 14.40 3.23 -2.99
CA TYR A 7 15.62 2.44 -3.25
C TYR A 7 15.32 1.11 -3.97
N SER A 8 14.27 0.39 -3.54
CA SER A 8 13.86 -0.86 -4.22
C SER A 8 13.07 -0.65 -5.50
N TYR A 9 12.27 0.41 -5.56
CA TYR A 9 11.35 0.63 -6.68
C TYR A 9 11.80 1.78 -7.60
N GLY A 10 12.70 2.66 -7.15
CA GLY A 10 13.05 3.87 -7.89
C GLY A 10 12.04 5.00 -7.64
N PRO A 11 12.11 6.10 -8.41
CA PRO A 11 11.13 7.17 -8.34
C PRO A 11 9.71 6.60 -8.50
N THR A 12 8.85 6.89 -7.52
CA THR A 12 7.49 6.36 -7.46
C THR A 12 6.52 7.53 -7.27
N THR A 13 5.49 7.58 -8.10
CA THR A 13 4.42 8.57 -8.00
C THR A 13 3.17 7.88 -7.50
N CYS A 14 2.69 8.25 -6.31
CA CYS A 14 1.44 7.73 -5.77
C CYS A 14 0.32 8.75 -5.95
N MET A 15 -0.80 8.29 -6.46
CA MET A 15 -2.04 9.03 -6.59
C MET A 15 -3.10 8.37 -5.72
N SER A 16 -4.02 9.18 -5.19
CA SER A 16 -5.11 8.70 -4.34
C SER A 16 -6.44 9.22 -4.84
N ASP A 17 -7.43 8.33 -4.92
CA ASP A 17 -8.81 8.66 -5.25
C ASP A 17 -9.72 8.11 -4.15
N GLU A 18 -10.79 8.84 -3.81
CA GLU A 18 -11.80 8.33 -2.89
C GLU A 18 -12.52 7.15 -3.56
N LYS A 19 -12.48 5.98 -2.92
CA LYS A 19 -13.12 4.75 -3.41
C LYS A 19 -14.55 4.63 -2.88
N GLU A 20 -14.71 4.93 -1.61
CA GLU A 20 -15.97 4.93 -0.86
C GLU A 20 -15.81 5.79 0.39
N VAL A 21 -16.91 5.99 1.14
CA VAL A 21 -16.88 6.80 2.37
C VAL A 21 -15.79 6.29 3.32
N ASN A 22 -14.83 7.18 3.60
CA ASN A 22 -13.66 6.92 4.43
C ASN A 22 -12.72 5.82 3.91
N ALA A 23 -12.70 5.52 2.61
CA ALA A 23 -11.69 4.65 2.02
C ALA A 23 -11.10 5.24 0.74
N TRP A 24 -9.78 5.12 0.59
CA TRP A 24 -9.03 5.70 -0.51
C TRP A 24 -8.32 4.61 -1.31
N ALA A 25 -8.56 4.58 -2.61
CA ALA A 25 -7.74 3.82 -3.53
C ALA A 25 -6.42 4.58 -3.72
N MET A 26 -5.29 3.89 -3.56
CA MET A 26 -3.96 4.45 -3.76
C MET A 26 -3.24 3.67 -4.84
N LYS A 27 -2.88 4.36 -5.93
CA LYS A 27 -2.13 3.79 -7.04
C LYS A 27 -0.73 4.39 -7.08
N CYS A 28 0.28 3.55 -6.88
CA CYS A 28 1.69 3.93 -6.95
C CYS A 28 2.32 3.43 -8.25
N GLN A 29 2.66 4.37 -9.13
CA GLN A 29 3.33 4.11 -10.41
C GLN A 29 4.83 4.17 -10.23
N ILE A 30 5.52 3.12 -10.66
CA ILE A 30 6.96 2.98 -10.50
C ILE A 30 7.65 3.34 -11.82
N ALA A 31 8.45 4.41 -11.81
CA ALA A 31 9.06 4.97 -13.02
C ALA A 31 10.04 4.02 -13.72
N SER A 32 10.58 3.02 -13.01
CA SER A 32 11.53 2.03 -13.56
C SER A 32 10.90 0.98 -14.48
N GLY A 33 9.61 1.10 -14.81
CA GLY A 33 8.88 0.13 -15.64
C GLY A 33 8.45 -1.13 -14.89
N LYS A 34 8.61 -1.15 -13.56
CA LYS A 34 8.00 -2.17 -12.69
C LYS A 34 6.47 -1.98 -12.67
N LYS A 35 5.75 -3.06 -12.37
CA LYS A 35 4.29 -3.07 -12.25
C LYS A 35 3.82 -2.01 -11.25
N ASP A 36 2.72 -1.34 -11.56
CA ASP A 36 2.00 -0.46 -10.63
C ASP A 36 1.62 -1.23 -9.35
N LEU A 37 1.63 -0.54 -8.21
CA LEU A 37 1.19 -1.07 -6.93
C LEU A 37 -0.13 -0.43 -6.55
N ASN A 38 -1.18 -1.23 -6.40
CA ASN A 38 -2.50 -0.76 -5.99
C ASN A 38 -2.81 -1.19 -4.55
N TYR A 39 -3.22 -0.22 -3.75
CA TYR A 39 -3.65 -0.41 -2.37
C TYR A 39 -5.01 0.24 -2.13
N THR A 40 -5.72 -0.22 -1.10
CA THR A 40 -6.81 0.54 -0.49
C THR A 40 -6.44 0.89 0.95
N VAL A 41 -6.65 2.15 1.33
CA VAL A 41 -6.49 2.64 2.68
C VAL A 41 -7.87 2.80 3.30
N TYR A 42 -8.09 2.15 4.43
CA TYR A 42 -9.30 2.20 5.23
C TYR A 42 -9.02 2.81 6.60
N PRO A 43 -10.07 3.20 7.34
CA PRO A 43 -9.98 3.56 8.75
C PRO A 43 -9.58 2.35 9.59
N ALA A 44 -8.97 2.59 10.75
CA ALA A 44 -8.50 1.54 11.65
C ALA A 44 -9.60 0.54 12.06
N GLU A 45 -10.85 1.02 12.14
CA GLU A 45 -12.03 0.27 12.56
C GLU A 45 -12.42 -0.84 11.57
N LYS A 46 -11.97 -0.73 10.30
CA LYS A 46 -12.19 -1.78 9.30
C LYS A 46 -11.13 -2.90 9.37
N ALA A 47 -10.12 -2.80 10.22
CA ALA A 47 -9.11 -3.85 10.38
C ALA A 47 -9.70 -5.09 11.08
N PRO A 48 -9.49 -6.32 10.56
CA PRO A 48 -10.06 -7.54 11.13
C PRO A 48 -9.74 -7.83 12.60
N GLU A 49 -8.57 -7.43 13.09
CA GLU A 49 -8.12 -7.68 14.47
C GLU A 49 -7.89 -6.39 15.28
N GLY A 50 -8.41 -5.25 14.80
CA GLY A 50 -8.06 -3.94 15.34
C GLY A 50 -6.63 -3.55 14.95
N SER A 51 -6.47 -2.37 14.38
CA SER A 51 -5.14 -1.87 14.03
C SER A 51 -4.55 -1.09 15.22
N SER A 52 -3.26 -1.30 15.51
CA SER A 52 -2.51 -0.39 16.40
C SER A 52 -2.25 0.97 15.77
N ARG A 53 -2.56 1.12 14.46
CA ARG A 53 -2.42 2.35 13.68
C ARG A 53 -3.81 2.98 13.47
N THR A 54 -3.83 4.27 13.18
CA THR A 54 -5.05 5.02 12.83
C THR A 54 -5.62 4.68 11.46
N PHE A 55 -4.97 3.80 10.71
CA PHE A 55 -5.38 3.38 9.38
C PHE A 55 -5.07 1.89 9.15
N TYR A 56 -5.69 1.34 8.11
CA TYR A 56 -5.57 -0.05 7.67
C TYR A 56 -5.32 -0.08 6.17
N ILE A 57 -4.21 -0.69 5.72
CA ILE A 57 -3.85 -0.76 4.29
C ILE A 57 -4.04 -2.18 3.78
N VAL A 58 -4.67 -2.31 2.62
CA VAL A 58 -4.84 -3.57 1.90
C VAL A 58 -4.11 -3.52 0.56
N ALA A 59 -3.36 -4.57 0.23
CA ALA A 59 -2.79 -4.78 -1.10
C ALA A 59 -3.81 -5.43 -2.04
N GLU A 60 -4.13 -4.74 -3.13
CA GLU A 60 -5.23 -5.11 -4.04
C GLU A 60 -4.77 -6.03 -5.17
N ASP A 61 -3.49 -5.99 -5.55
CA ASP A 61 -2.93 -6.79 -6.65
C ASP A 61 -1.69 -7.60 -6.23
N ALA A 62 -1.26 -8.52 -7.10
CA ALA A 62 -0.11 -9.40 -6.82
C ALA A 62 1.21 -8.65 -6.62
N ALA A 63 1.43 -7.54 -7.34
CA ALA A 63 2.64 -6.73 -7.18
C ALA A 63 2.62 -5.99 -5.83
N ALA A 64 1.47 -5.44 -5.44
CA ALA A 64 1.23 -4.84 -4.13
C ALA A 64 1.42 -5.88 -3.01
N LYS A 65 0.90 -7.10 -3.15
CA LYS A 65 1.08 -8.18 -2.17
C LYS A 65 2.54 -8.60 -2.04
N GLN A 66 3.28 -8.62 -3.15
CA GLN A 66 4.72 -8.89 -3.13
C GLN A 66 5.47 -7.75 -2.44
N SER A 67 5.12 -6.50 -2.76
CA SER A 67 5.73 -5.31 -2.14
C SER A 67 5.51 -5.24 -0.64
N ALA A 68 4.35 -5.68 -0.14
CA ALA A 68 4.03 -5.71 1.28
C ALA A 68 5.00 -6.56 2.11
N LYS A 69 5.65 -7.53 1.48
CA LYS A 69 6.62 -8.44 2.11
C LYS A 69 8.07 -7.97 1.93
N ALA A 70 8.30 -6.88 1.19
CA ALA A 70 9.63 -6.43 0.82
C ALA A 70 10.16 -5.35 1.77
N GLU A 71 11.43 -5.46 2.13
CA GLU A 71 12.21 -4.42 2.81
C GLU A 71 11.47 -3.77 4.00
N LEU A 72 11.23 -2.45 3.93
CA LEU A 72 10.60 -1.66 4.98
C LEU A 72 9.07 -1.65 4.89
N MET A 73 8.49 -2.12 3.79
CA MET A 73 7.03 -2.20 3.64
C MET A 73 6.41 -3.17 4.65
N VAL A 74 7.20 -4.12 5.15
CA VAL A 74 6.80 -5.05 6.22
C VAL A 74 6.36 -4.31 7.49
N TYR A 75 6.90 -3.11 7.75
CA TYR A 75 6.54 -2.32 8.93
C TYR A 75 5.21 -1.58 8.76
N LEU A 76 4.70 -1.45 7.53
CA LEU A 76 3.41 -0.79 7.26
C LEU A 76 2.21 -1.69 7.57
N ASN A 77 2.43 -2.96 7.94
CA ASN A 77 1.38 -3.94 8.23
C ASN A 77 0.31 -4.01 7.12
N ILE A 78 0.77 -4.02 5.86
CA ILE A 78 -0.13 -4.08 4.70
C ILE A 78 -0.76 -5.47 4.67
N ASN A 79 -2.09 -5.52 4.76
CA ASN A 79 -2.81 -6.78 4.67
C ASN A 79 -2.78 -7.27 3.22
N THR A 80 -2.40 -8.53 3.04
CA THR A 80 -2.26 -9.13 1.72
C THR A 80 -3.38 -10.10 1.34
N HIS A 81 -4.46 -10.21 2.13
CA HIS A 81 -5.55 -11.20 2.05
C HIS A 81 -5.14 -12.51 1.35
N THR A 82 -4.92 -13.58 2.11
CA THR A 82 -4.83 -14.92 1.54
C THR A 82 -6.18 -15.27 0.92
N SER A 83 -6.29 -15.12 -0.40
CA SER A 83 -7.20 -15.97 -1.19
C SER A 83 -6.58 -17.34 -1.30
#